data_AF-A0A221V2V4-F1
#
_entry.id   AF-A0A221V2V4-F1
#
_cell.length_a   1.000
_cell.length_b   1.000
_cell.length_c   1.000
_cell.angle_alpha   90.00
_cell.angle_beta   90.00
_cell.angle_gamma   90.00
#
_symmetry.space_group_name_H-M   'P 1'
#
loop_
_entity.id
_entity.type
_entity.pdbx_description
1 polymer ?
#
loop_
_entity_poly.entity_id
_entity_poly.type
_entity_poly.pdbx_seq_one_letter_code
_entity_poly.pdbx_strand_id
1 'polypeptide(L)' 'MEKSLLIRKVYTEAFKNFGNQLLKNGFKIYFWTCMALFTVVVYAFVYRLINGFVWD' A
#
# COMPACT_ATOMS: atom_id res chain seq x y z
N MET A 1 38.69 12.07 -8.60
CA MET A 1 38.13 10.89 -7.88
C MET A 1 37.28 11.28 -6.67
N GLU A 2 37.50 12.41 -6.03
CA GLU A 2 36.77 12.79 -4.79
C GLU A 2 35.27 13.09 -4.98
N LYS A 3 34.88 13.61 -6.16
CA LYS A 3 33.49 13.95 -6.48
C LYS A 3 32.59 12.71 -6.62
N SER A 4 33.11 11.58 -7.11
CA SER A 4 32.33 10.35 -7.26
C SER A 4 32.02 9.69 -5.91
N LEU A 5 32.95 9.81 -4.95
CA LEU A 5 32.75 9.36 -3.57
C LEU A 5 31.63 10.15 -2.87
N LEU A 6 31.54 11.45 -3.10
CA LEU A 6 30.49 12.30 -2.56
C LEU A 6 29.11 11.94 -3.12
N ILE A 7 28.99 11.75 -4.43
CA ILE A 7 27.73 11.37 -5.08
C ILE A 7 27.24 10.02 -4.54
N ARG A 8 28.14 9.05 -4.38
CA ARG A 8 27.80 7.71 -3.86
C ARG A 8 27.33 7.76 -2.40
N LYS A 9 27.93 8.62 -1.56
CA LYS A 9 27.48 8.82 -0.17
C LYS A 9 26.07 9.41 -0.11
N VAL A 10 25.82 10.49 -0.87
CA VAL A 10 24.50 11.12 -0.95
C VAL A 10 23.45 10.14 -1.48
N TYR A 11 23.77 9.36 -2.51
CA TYR A 11 22.85 8.34 -3.03
C TYR A 11 22.52 7.27 -1.99
N THR A 12 23.52 6.79 -1.24
CA THR A 12 23.34 5.76 -0.21
C THR A 12 22.53 6.28 0.98
N GLU A 13 22.80 7.51 1.45
CA GLU A 13 22.03 8.17 2.52
C GLU A 13 20.58 8.46 2.08
N ALA A 14 20.41 8.98 0.87
CA ALA A 14 19.09 9.24 0.30
C ALA A 14 18.28 7.95 0.19
N PHE A 15 18.82 6.87 -0.38
CA PHE A 15 18.11 5.60 -0.50
C PHE A 15 17.78 4.96 0.86
N LYS A 16 18.68 5.08 1.84
CA LYS A 16 18.48 4.53 3.19
C LYS A 16 17.37 5.27 3.94
N ASN A 17 17.26 6.59 3.79
CA ASN A 17 16.15 7.36 4.35
C ASN A 17 14.86 7.22 3.55
N PHE A 18 14.95 7.15 2.23
CA PHE A 18 13.80 7.04 1.33
C PHE A 18 13.07 5.71 1.52
N GLY A 19 13.82 4.61 1.64
CA GLY A 19 13.26 3.30 1.96
C GLY A 19 12.48 3.31 3.27
N ASN A 20 13.03 3.86 4.35
CA ASN A 20 12.36 3.87 5.67
C ASN A 20 11.11 4.76 5.70
N GLN A 21 11.11 5.90 5.01
CA GLN A 21 9.94 6.78 4.94
C GLN A 21 8.86 6.23 4.01
N LEU A 22 9.25 5.72 2.84
CA LEU A 22 8.32 5.20 1.84
C LEU A 22 7.72 3.85 2.28
N LEU A 23 8.48 2.98 2.93
CA LEU A 23 7.91 1.76 3.54
C LEU A 23 6.89 2.11 4.62
N LYS A 24 7.24 2.98 5.58
CA LYS A 24 6.35 3.27 6.71
C LYS A 24 5.03 3.91 6.28
N ASN A 25 5.07 4.89 5.37
CA ASN A 25 3.87 5.60 4.94
C ASN A 25 3.15 4.89 3.77
N GLY A 26 3.91 4.31 2.84
CA GLY A 26 3.37 3.61 1.68
C GLY A 26 2.59 2.35 2.08
N PHE A 27 3.11 1.54 3.01
CA PHE A 27 2.37 0.37 3.51
C PHE A 27 1.08 0.77 4.22
N LYS A 28 1.06 1.90 4.94
CA LYS A 28 -0.14 2.37 5.65
C LYS A 28 -1.26 2.74 4.67
N ILE A 29 -0.94 3.50 3.62
CA ILE A 29 -1.90 3.89 2.58
C ILE A 29 -2.37 2.65 1.81
N TYR A 30 -1.42 1.80 1.39
CA TYR A 30 -1.72 0.56 0.68
C TYR A 30 -2.63 -0.37 1.49
N PHE A 31 -2.35 -0.55 2.78
CA PHE A 31 -3.17 -1.34 3.68
C PHE A 31 -4.59 -0.77 3.79
N TRP A 32 -4.73 0.56 3.93
CA TRP A 32 -6.04 1.21 3.97
C TRP A 32 -6.83 1.04 2.66
N THR A 33 -6.16 1.15 1.51
CA THR A 33 -6.77 0.90 0.20
C THR A 33 -7.26 -0.55 0.07
N CYS A 34 -6.42 -1.52 0.44
CA CYS A 34 -6.83 -2.94 0.45
C CYS A 34 -7.99 -3.20 1.40
N MET A 35 -7.96 -2.61 2.61
CA MET A 35 -9.04 -2.75 3.60
C MET A 35 -10.38 -2.18 3.07
N ALA A 36 -10.33 -1.03 2.38
CA ALA A 36 -11.50 -0.41 1.78
C ALA A 36 -12.09 -1.30 0.67
N LEU A 37 -11.24 -1.80 -0.25
CA LEU A 37 -11.64 -2.71 -1.32
C LEU A 37 -12.22 -4.01 -0.76
N PHE A 38 -11.62 -4.57 0.29
CA PHE A 38 -12.12 -5.77 0.96
C PHE A 38 -13.52 -5.54 1.55
N THR A 39 -13.74 -4.39 2.19
CA THR A 39 -15.04 -4.01 2.75
C THR A 39 -16.13 -3.94 1.67
N VAL A 40 -15.81 -3.39 0.50
CA VAL A 40 -16.74 -3.34 -0.64
C VAL A 40 -17.12 -4.74 -1.12
N VAL A 41 -16.15 -5.65 -1.22
CA VAL A 41 -16.41 -7.05 -1.61
C VAL A 41 -17.29 -7.76 -0.59
N VAL A 42 -17.00 -7.60 0.71
CA VAL A 42 -17.81 -8.20 1.78
C VAL A 42 -19.24 -7.64 1.75
N TYR A 43 -19.41 -6.33 1.57
CA TYR A 43 -20.72 -5.72 1.44
C TYR A 43 -21.50 -6.30 0.25
N ALA A 44 -20.89 -6.34 -0.94
CA ALA A 44 -21.53 -6.90 -2.13
C ALA A 44 -21.88 -8.38 -1.97
N PHE A 45 -21.00 -9.15 -1.30
CA PHE A 45 -21.24 -10.55 -0.99
C PHE A 45 -22.40 -10.74 -0.01
N VAL A 46 -22.46 -9.98 1.08
CA VAL A 46 -23.57 -10.02 2.05
C VAL A 46 -24.88 -9.57 1.40
N TYR A 47 -24.85 -8.51 0.59
CA TYR A 47 -26.00 -8.08 -0.20
C TYR A 47 -26.49 -9.21 -1.12
N ARG A 48 -25.57 -9.96 -1.74
CA ARG A 48 -25.93 -11.12 -2.56
C ARG A 48 -26.43 -12.30 -1.72
N LEU A 49 -25.94 -12.53 -0.50
CA LEU A 49 -26.49 -13.56 0.37
C LEU A 49 -27.93 -13.24 0.81
N ILE A 50 -28.22 -11.96 1.09
CA ILE A 50 -29.54 -11.51 1.53
C ILE A 50 -30.53 -11.51 0.36
N ASN A 51 -30.13 -10.99 -0.81
CA ASN A 51 -31.04 -10.79 -1.95
C ASN A 51 -30.96 -11.89 -3.02
N GLY A 52 -29.88 -12.67 -3.06
CA GLY A 52 -29.65 -13.70 -4.08
C GLY A 52 -30.27 -15.07 -3.75
N PHE A 53 -30.87 -15.21 -2.57
CA PHE A 53 -31.84 -16.26 -2.24
C PHE A 53 -33.28 -15.70 -2.23
N VAL A 54 -33.57 -14.71 -3.08
CA VAL A 54 -34.93 -14.61 -3.59
C VAL A 54 -35.13 -15.86 -4.42
N TRP A 55 -35.68 -16.89 -3.77
CA TRP A 55 -36.14 -18.13 -4.39
C TRP A 55 -37.21 -17.76 -5.42
N ASP A 56 -36.78 -17.62 -6.68
CA ASP A 56 -37.56 -17.93 -7.88
C ASP A 56 -36.66 -18.79 -8.80
#